data_AF-A0A4Q1D3C9-F1
#
_entry.id   AF-A0A4Q1D3C9-F1
#
_cell.length_a   1.000
_cell.length_b   1.000
_cell.length_c   1.000
_cell.angle_alpha   90.00
_cell.angle_beta   90.00
_cell.angle_gamma   90.00
#
_symmetry.space_group_name_H-M   'P 1'
#
loop_
_entity.id
_entity.type
_entity.pdbx_description
1 polymer ?
#
loop_
_entity_poly.entity_id
_entity_poly.type
_entity_poly.pdbx_seq_one_letter_code
_entity_poly.pdbx_strand_id
1 'polypeptide(L)'
;MISQKEIAKLLKKTKAGLVSKDDICQVLQMDNKAADDVLSCLEKQGLLEKSEVNGLWQQTIRGNLLSIKKYNKYYRVETLRAHLAGFLERVQLVNASGEYPDYIVCVKMISEYPIENRSNGIKIAYSLRRKEMSSEAYRKATDKLLRKSGRYLGNMVAELFYSHQAIREFLKFRSHALKLTKYEQNEMEQISGCTIFSAHT
;
A
#
# COMPACT_ATOMS: atom_id res chain seq x y z
N MET A 1 -18.37 -17.18 15.83
CA MET A 1 -16.93 -17.28 16.19
C MET A 1 -16.28 -15.95 15.84
N ILE A 2 -15.71 -15.23 16.81
CA ILE A 2 -15.18 -13.88 16.60
C ILE A 2 -13.82 -13.97 15.91
N SER A 3 -13.60 -13.18 14.86
CA SER A 3 -12.34 -13.19 14.14
C SER A 3 -11.21 -12.54 14.94
N GLN A 4 -9.97 -12.98 14.74
CA GLN A 4 -8.80 -12.32 15.35
C GLN A 4 -8.74 -10.82 15.03
N LYS A 5 -9.24 -10.40 13.86
CA LYS A 5 -9.27 -9.00 13.44
C LYS A 5 -10.23 -8.15 14.28
N GLU A 6 -11.38 -8.72 14.64
CA GLU A 6 -12.34 -8.07 15.52
C GLU A 6 -11.80 -7.96 16.95
N ILE A 7 -11.12 -9.00 17.44
CA ILE A 7 -10.43 -8.97 18.73
C ILE A 7 -9.33 -7.89 18.72
N ALA A 8 -8.47 -7.85 17.69
CA ALA A 8 -7.45 -6.82 17.59
C ALA A 8 -8.04 -5.40 17.54
N LYS A 9 -9.20 -5.22 16.89
CA LYS A 9 -9.92 -3.94 16.84
C LYS A 9 -10.45 -3.53 18.22
N LEU A 10 -11.01 -4.47 18.99
CA LEU A 10 -11.42 -4.25 20.37
C LEU A 10 -10.23 -3.77 21.22
N LEU A 11 -9.15 -4.55 21.25
CA LEU A 11 -7.95 -4.25 22.04
C LEU A 11 -7.29 -2.93 21.64
N LYS A 12 -7.40 -2.52 20.37
CA LYS A 12 -6.85 -1.24 19.91
C LYS A 12 -7.70 -0.03 20.31
N LYS A 13 -9.02 -0.21 20.50
CA LYS A 13 -9.96 0.88 20.80
C LYS A 13 -10.08 1.20 22.29
N THR A 14 -9.68 0.25 23.14
CA THR A 14 -9.74 0.37 24.59
C THR A 14 -8.66 1.31 25.12
N LYS A 15 -9.03 2.22 26.02
CA LYS A 15 -8.14 3.25 26.56
C LYS A 15 -7.15 2.64 27.55
N ALA A 16 -5.89 3.08 27.51
CA ALA A 16 -4.84 2.68 28.45
C ALA A 16 -4.62 1.16 28.61
N GLY A 17 -5.04 0.35 27.61
CA GLY A 17 -4.95 -1.12 27.69
C GLY A 17 -5.95 -1.76 28.67
N LEU A 18 -6.97 -1.03 29.12
CA LEU A 18 -8.04 -1.53 29.99
C LEU A 18 -9.31 -1.79 29.19
N VAL A 19 -9.87 -2.98 29.34
CA VAL A 19 -11.06 -3.47 28.63
C VAL A 19 -12.19 -3.68 29.63
N SER A 20 -13.31 -3.02 29.40
CA SER A 20 -14.55 -3.26 30.12
C SER A 20 -15.50 -4.17 29.32
N LYS A 21 -16.51 -4.69 30.00
CA LYS A 21 -17.63 -5.38 29.36
C LYS A 21 -18.36 -4.48 28.36
N ASP A 22 -18.55 -3.21 28.72
CA ASP A 22 -19.22 -2.23 27.85
C ASP A 22 -18.44 -1.98 26.56
N ASP A 23 -17.09 -1.98 26.61
CA ASP A 23 -16.26 -1.87 25.41
C ASP A 23 -16.50 -3.02 24.44
N ILE A 24 -16.72 -4.23 24.96
CA ILE A 24 -16.99 -5.43 24.15
C ILE A 24 -18.37 -5.32 23.50
N CYS A 25 -19.39 -4.96 24.28
CA CYS A 25 -20.74 -4.72 23.77
C CYS A 25 -20.73 -3.67 22.66
N GLN A 26 -20.02 -2.55 22.86
CA GLN A 26 -19.96 -1.44 21.89
C GLN A 26 -19.15 -1.78 20.63
N VAL A 27 -17.97 -2.40 20.76
CA VAL A 27 -17.07 -2.63 19.61
C VAL A 27 -17.51 -3.83 18.78
N LEU A 28 -18.02 -4.87 19.43
CA LEU A 28 -18.43 -6.12 18.78
C LEU A 28 -19.93 -6.22 18.56
N GLN A 29 -20.72 -5.21 18.99
CA GLN A 29 -22.17 -5.13 18.77
C GLN A 29 -22.92 -6.38 19.26
N MET A 30 -22.67 -6.77 20.51
CA MET A 30 -23.26 -7.95 21.13
C MET A 30 -23.89 -7.62 22.49
N ASP A 31 -24.70 -8.53 23.00
CA ASP A 31 -25.33 -8.40 24.31
C ASP A 31 -24.37 -8.69 25.47
N ASN A 32 -24.82 -8.37 26.68
CA ASN A 32 -24.05 -8.54 27.91
C ASN A 32 -23.68 -9.99 28.21
N LYS A 33 -24.51 -10.97 27.85
CA LYS A 33 -24.25 -12.37 28.13
C LYS A 33 -23.14 -12.89 27.21
N ALA A 34 -23.24 -12.58 25.92
CA ALA A 34 -22.20 -12.87 24.95
C ALA A 34 -20.88 -12.15 25.29
N ALA A 35 -20.94 -10.93 25.81
CA ALA A 35 -19.75 -10.20 26.23
C ALA A 35 -19.00 -10.87 27.40
N ASP A 36 -19.70 -11.46 28.38
CA ASP A 36 -19.07 -12.22 29.48
C ASP A 36 -18.35 -13.48 28.97
N ASP A 37 -18.97 -14.18 28.02
CA ASP A 37 -18.36 -15.35 27.37
C ASP A 37 -17.10 -14.95 26.60
N VAL A 38 -17.12 -13.78 25.94
CA VAL A 38 -15.96 -13.24 25.23
C VAL A 38 -14.85 -12.84 26.19
N LEU A 39 -15.15 -12.12 27.29
CA LEU A 39 -14.17 -11.80 28.34
C LEU A 39 -13.49 -13.06 28.85
N SER A 40 -14.29 -14.05 29.24
CA SER A 40 -13.80 -15.33 29.73
C SER A 40 -12.93 -16.06 28.70
N CYS A 41 -13.28 -15.98 27.42
CA CYS A 41 -12.50 -16.57 26.35
C CYS A 41 -11.16 -15.84 26.14
N LEU A 42 -11.15 -14.51 26.16
CA LEU A 42 -9.95 -13.68 26.01
C LEU A 42 -8.98 -13.87 27.19
N GLU A 43 -9.51 -14.00 28.40
CA GLU A 43 -8.76 -14.32 29.61
C GLU A 43 -8.12 -15.72 29.51
N LYS A 44 -8.91 -16.75 29.12
CA LYS A 44 -8.38 -18.12 28.89
C LYS A 44 -7.33 -18.19 27.79
N GLN A 45 -7.40 -17.33 26.78
CA GLN A 45 -6.40 -17.23 25.72
C GLN A 45 -5.15 -16.44 26.14
N GLY A 46 -5.15 -15.86 27.36
CA GLY A 46 -4.06 -15.03 27.87
C GLY A 46 -3.91 -13.72 27.09
N LEU A 47 -4.98 -13.21 26.49
CA LEU A 47 -5.00 -11.90 25.81
C LEU A 47 -5.38 -10.78 26.79
N LEU A 48 -6.16 -11.12 27.82
CA LEU A 48 -6.55 -10.28 28.92
C LEU A 48 -6.21 -10.95 30.25
N GLU A 49 -6.07 -10.16 31.30
CA GLU A 49 -5.97 -10.59 32.68
C GLU A 49 -6.79 -9.65 33.57
N LYS A 50 -7.19 -10.10 34.76
CA LYS A 50 -7.93 -9.26 35.70
C LYS A 50 -7.05 -8.07 36.12
N SER A 51 -7.61 -6.87 36.07
CA SER A 51 -6.93 -5.69 36.58
C SER A 51 -7.18 -5.50 38.08
N GLU A 52 -6.41 -4.61 38.70
CA GLU A 52 -6.65 -4.18 40.09
C GLU A 52 -7.95 -3.38 40.24
N VAL A 53 -8.49 -2.85 39.13
CA VAL A 53 -9.76 -2.11 39.11
C VAL A 53 -10.91 -3.07 38.83
N ASN A 54 -11.82 -3.18 39.79
CA ASN A 54 -13.00 -4.05 39.67
C ASN A 54 -13.81 -3.73 38.41
N GLY A 55 -14.17 -4.78 37.66
CA GLY A 55 -14.94 -4.66 36.42
C GLY A 55 -14.11 -4.29 35.18
N LEU A 56 -12.78 -4.18 35.31
CA LEU A 56 -11.85 -3.95 34.20
C LEU A 56 -10.83 -5.07 34.07
N TRP A 57 -10.47 -5.37 32.83
CA TRP A 57 -9.42 -6.29 32.46
C TRP A 57 -8.26 -5.54 31.82
N GLN A 58 -7.04 -5.93 32.14
CA GLN A 58 -5.84 -5.38 31.53
C GLN A 58 -5.38 -6.25 30.36
N GLN A 59 -4.86 -5.62 29.32
CA GLN A 59 -4.20 -6.32 28.23
C GLN A 59 -2.86 -6.90 28.66
N THR A 60 -2.68 -8.19 28.38
CA THR A 60 -1.38 -8.83 28.51
C THR A 60 -0.44 -8.41 27.39
N ILE A 61 0.84 -8.77 27.48
CA ILE A 61 1.81 -8.60 26.37
C ILE A 61 1.29 -9.26 25.08
N ARG A 62 0.69 -10.45 25.18
CA ARG A 62 0.12 -11.18 24.04
C ARG A 62 -1.07 -10.45 23.44
N GLY A 63 -1.95 -9.89 24.28
CA GLY A 63 -3.06 -9.03 23.86
C GLY A 63 -2.58 -7.79 23.12
N ASN A 64 -1.56 -7.13 23.66
CA ASN A 64 -0.96 -5.95 23.03
C ASN A 64 -0.35 -6.29 21.66
N LEU A 65 0.40 -7.40 21.55
CA LEU A 65 0.95 -7.88 20.27
C LEU A 65 -0.13 -8.14 19.22
N LEU A 66 -1.29 -8.67 19.64
CA LEU A 66 -2.43 -8.86 18.75
C LEU A 66 -3.03 -7.52 18.30
N SER A 67 -3.12 -6.53 19.20
CA SER A 67 -3.67 -5.20 18.90
C SER A 67 -2.88 -4.42 17.84
N ILE A 68 -1.55 -4.60 17.81
CA ILE A 68 -0.65 -3.96 16.85
C ILE A 68 -0.43 -4.78 15.57
N LYS A 69 -0.96 -6.00 15.50
CA LYS A 69 -0.83 -6.89 14.35
C LYS A 69 -1.42 -6.22 13.10
N LYS A 70 -0.59 -6.07 12.07
CA LYS A 70 -1.03 -5.53 10.77
C LYS A 70 -1.79 -6.61 10.00
N TYR A 71 -3.08 -6.39 9.78
CA TYR A 71 -3.89 -7.23 8.90
C TYR A 71 -3.75 -6.75 7.46
N ASN A 72 -3.51 -7.67 6.53
CA ASN A 72 -3.47 -7.35 5.11
C ASN A 72 -4.83 -6.79 4.68
N LYS A 73 -4.83 -5.56 4.16
CA LYS A 73 -6.01 -4.99 3.52
C LYS A 73 -6.17 -5.63 2.15
N TYR A 74 -7.26 -6.37 1.96
CA TYR A 74 -7.67 -6.87 0.66
C TYR A 74 -8.59 -5.85 -0.02
N TYR A 75 -8.28 -5.54 -1.27
CA TYR A 75 -9.10 -4.70 -2.11
C TYR A 75 -10.12 -5.56 -2.86
N ARG A 76 -11.29 -4.99 -3.15
CA ARG A 76 -12.27 -5.61 -4.03
C ARG A 76 -11.75 -5.63 -5.47
N VAL A 77 -12.24 -6.56 -6.27
CA VAL A 77 -11.82 -6.74 -7.68
C VAL A 77 -12.05 -5.46 -8.48
N GLU A 78 -13.20 -4.81 -8.30
CA GLU A 78 -13.57 -3.58 -8.99
C GLU A 78 -12.62 -2.43 -8.65
N THR A 79 -12.24 -2.32 -7.37
CA THR A 79 -11.26 -1.32 -6.92
C THR A 79 -9.88 -1.55 -7.53
N LEU A 80 -9.44 -2.82 -7.63
CA LEU A 80 -8.16 -3.16 -8.26
C LEU A 80 -8.19 -2.84 -9.76
N ARG A 81 -9.26 -3.22 -10.47
CA ARG A 81 -9.44 -2.89 -11.89
C ARG A 81 -9.44 -1.38 -12.14
N ALA A 82 -10.13 -0.60 -11.30
CA ALA A 82 -10.13 0.86 -11.39
C ALA A 82 -8.72 1.46 -11.17
N HIS A 83 -7.96 0.95 -10.19
CA HIS A 83 -6.57 1.38 -9.98
C HIS A 83 -5.67 1.04 -11.17
N LEU A 84 -5.87 -0.12 -11.79
CA LEU A 84 -5.12 -0.53 -12.98
C LEU A 84 -5.46 0.34 -14.20
N ALA A 85 -6.75 0.61 -14.45
CA ALA A 85 -7.19 1.47 -15.54
C ALA A 85 -6.59 2.87 -15.43
N GLY A 86 -6.73 3.52 -14.27
CA GLY A 86 -6.12 4.83 -14.05
C GLY A 86 -4.58 4.80 -14.09
N PHE A 87 -3.95 3.67 -13.73
CA PHE A 87 -2.51 3.51 -13.92
C PHE A 87 -2.12 3.53 -15.40
N LEU A 88 -2.84 2.79 -16.26
CA LEU A 88 -2.58 2.75 -17.71
C LEU A 88 -2.82 4.11 -18.38
N GLU A 89 -3.84 4.86 -17.96
CA GLU A 89 -4.05 6.24 -18.40
C GLU A 89 -2.84 7.12 -18.06
N ARG A 90 -2.32 7.02 -16.83
CA ARG A 90 -1.11 7.77 -16.44
C ARG A 90 0.13 7.35 -17.20
N VAL A 91 0.25 6.07 -17.57
CA VAL A 91 1.34 5.60 -18.46
C VAL A 91 1.29 6.34 -19.79
N GLN A 92 0.09 6.40 -20.41
CA GLN A 92 -0.10 7.12 -21.67
C GLN A 92 0.21 8.62 -21.53
N LEU A 93 -0.24 9.24 -20.44
CA LEU A 93 0.03 10.66 -20.16
C LEU A 93 1.53 10.97 -20.01
N VAL A 94 2.30 10.10 -19.34
CA VAL A 94 3.76 10.26 -19.24
C VAL A 94 4.42 10.20 -20.61
N ASN A 95 3.99 9.24 -21.44
CA ASN A 95 4.57 9.05 -22.76
C ASN A 95 4.24 10.20 -23.72
N ALA A 96 3.00 10.70 -23.70
CA ALA A 96 2.57 11.83 -24.52
C ALA A 96 3.07 13.19 -24.03
N SER A 97 3.39 13.33 -22.73
CA SER A 97 3.77 14.62 -22.16
C SER A 97 5.23 14.99 -22.45
N GLY A 98 5.47 16.21 -22.94
CA GLY A 98 6.82 16.79 -23.05
C GLY A 98 7.45 17.19 -21.71
N GLU A 99 6.71 17.09 -20.60
CA GLU A 99 7.21 17.43 -19.27
C GLU A 99 8.18 16.39 -18.70
N TYR A 100 7.98 15.11 -19.05
CA TYR A 100 8.83 14.02 -18.59
C TYR A 100 9.92 13.72 -19.63
N PRO A 101 11.20 13.77 -19.24
CA PRO A 101 12.31 13.51 -20.17
C PRO A 101 12.51 12.01 -20.46
N ASP A 102 11.91 11.15 -19.65
CA ASP A 102 11.84 9.71 -19.86
C ASP A 102 10.41 9.29 -20.25
N TYR A 103 10.31 8.19 -21.00
CA TYR A 103 9.05 7.53 -21.33
C TYR A 103 9.04 6.08 -20.83
N ILE A 104 7.85 5.54 -20.67
CA ILE A 104 7.62 4.16 -20.23
C ILE A 104 7.70 3.26 -21.46
N VAL A 105 8.61 2.31 -21.44
CA VAL A 105 8.86 1.40 -22.56
C VAL A 105 7.96 0.18 -22.45
N CYS A 106 7.94 -0.45 -21.29
CA CYS A 106 7.22 -1.69 -21.06
C CYS A 106 6.60 -1.68 -19.66
N VAL A 107 5.42 -2.26 -19.53
CA VAL A 107 4.78 -2.55 -18.26
C VAL A 107 4.35 -4.01 -18.25
N LYS A 108 4.77 -4.72 -17.20
CA LYS A 108 4.32 -6.09 -16.91
C LYS A 108 3.52 -6.12 -15.61
N MET A 109 2.38 -6.80 -15.64
CA MET A 109 1.68 -7.18 -14.42
C MET A 109 2.23 -8.50 -13.91
N ILE A 110 2.85 -8.45 -12.72
CA ILE A 110 3.39 -9.62 -12.02
C ILE A 110 2.27 -10.33 -11.25
N SER A 111 1.28 -9.57 -10.78
CA SER A 111 0.06 -10.14 -10.21
C SER A 111 -0.81 -10.79 -11.28
N GLU A 112 -1.76 -11.62 -10.83
CA GLU A 112 -2.77 -12.27 -11.66
C GLU A 112 -3.44 -11.29 -12.64
N TYR A 113 -3.46 -11.68 -13.93
CA TYR A 113 -4.15 -10.99 -15.02
C TYR A 113 -4.92 -12.01 -15.86
N PRO A 114 -6.19 -11.77 -16.20
CA PRO A 114 -7.06 -10.68 -15.73
C PRO A 114 -7.27 -10.70 -14.21
N ILE A 115 -7.64 -9.56 -13.61
CA ILE A 115 -7.90 -9.49 -12.16
C ILE A 115 -9.28 -10.09 -11.89
N GLU A 116 -9.32 -11.31 -11.36
CA GLU A 116 -10.57 -12.02 -11.02
C GLU A 116 -10.76 -12.16 -9.50
N ASN A 117 -9.66 -12.14 -8.74
CA ASN A 117 -9.66 -12.36 -7.31
C ASN A 117 -9.34 -11.09 -6.49
N ARG A 118 -9.81 -11.08 -5.23
CA ARG A 118 -9.42 -10.05 -4.26
C ARG A 118 -7.95 -10.21 -3.89
N SER A 119 -7.22 -9.10 -3.81
CA SER A 119 -5.79 -9.10 -3.50
C SER A 119 -5.40 -7.95 -2.58
N ASN A 120 -4.23 -8.05 -1.95
CA ASN A 120 -3.61 -6.99 -1.16
C ASN A 120 -2.89 -5.92 -2.00
N GLY A 121 -3.14 -5.90 -3.31
CA GLY A 121 -2.60 -4.94 -4.27
C GLY A 121 -2.22 -5.58 -5.60
N ILE A 122 -1.71 -4.75 -6.51
CA ILE A 122 -1.27 -5.09 -7.85
C ILE A 122 0.24 -4.86 -7.91
N LYS A 123 1.00 -5.91 -8.23
CA LYS A 123 2.43 -5.82 -8.47
C LYS A 123 2.67 -5.55 -9.95
N ILE A 124 3.35 -4.45 -10.24
CA ILE A 124 3.64 -3.99 -11.59
C ILE A 124 5.14 -3.74 -11.71
N ALA A 125 5.76 -4.38 -12.70
CA ALA A 125 7.08 -4.04 -13.20
C ALA A 125 6.94 -3.05 -14.36
N TYR A 126 7.83 -2.06 -14.42
CA TYR A 126 7.91 -1.15 -15.56
C TYR A 126 9.35 -0.77 -15.84
N SER A 127 9.64 -0.45 -17.10
CA SER A 127 10.92 0.10 -17.53
C SER A 127 10.74 1.48 -18.15
N LEU A 128 11.79 2.29 -18.01
CA LEU A 128 11.86 3.63 -18.58
C LEU A 128 13.00 3.69 -19.60
N ARG A 129 12.86 4.57 -20.58
CA ARG A 129 13.95 4.98 -21.45
C ARG A 129 13.88 6.49 -21.64
N ARG A 130 15.05 7.10 -21.77
CA ARG A 130 15.17 8.50 -22.12
C ARG A 130 14.60 8.76 -23.51
N LYS A 131 13.81 9.84 -23.66
CA LYS A 131 13.35 10.32 -24.97
C LYS A 131 14.52 10.89 -25.76
N GLU A 132 14.42 10.90 -27.09
CA GLU A 132 15.44 11.49 -27.95
C GLU A 132 15.54 13.02 -27.70
N MET A 133 16.57 13.42 -26.97
CA MET A 133 16.88 14.82 -26.67
C MET A 133 18.33 14.98 -26.23
N SER A 134 18.87 16.19 -26.32
CA SER A 134 20.23 16.49 -25.85
C SER A 134 20.36 16.36 -24.32
N SER A 135 21.57 16.11 -23.82
CA SER A 135 21.81 15.97 -22.37
C SER A 135 21.52 17.25 -21.60
N GLU A 136 21.71 18.40 -22.24
CA GLU A 136 21.33 19.68 -21.66
C GLU A 136 19.80 19.83 -21.55
N ALA A 137 19.05 19.43 -22.58
CA ALA A 137 17.59 19.44 -22.55
C ALA A 137 17.04 18.49 -21.47
N TYR A 138 17.62 17.30 -21.35
CA TYR A 138 17.28 16.34 -20.30
C TYR A 138 17.46 16.95 -18.91
N ARG A 139 18.65 17.52 -18.64
CA ARG A 139 18.96 18.15 -17.36
C ARG A 139 17.97 19.28 -17.04
N LYS A 140 17.70 20.17 -18.01
CA LYS A 140 16.75 21.27 -17.84
C LYS A 140 15.33 20.78 -17.51
N ALA A 141 14.88 19.69 -18.14
CA ALA A 141 13.59 19.09 -17.86
C ALA A 141 13.53 18.49 -16.44
N THR A 142 14.56 17.76 -16.04
CA THR A 142 14.68 17.20 -14.69
C THR A 142 14.73 18.29 -13.62
N ASP A 143 15.49 19.35 -13.85
CA ASP A 143 15.55 20.52 -12.94
C ASP A 143 14.18 21.19 -12.81
N LYS A 144 13.42 21.30 -13.90
CA LYS A 144 12.05 21.85 -13.89
C LYS A 144 11.10 20.99 -13.07
N LEU A 145 11.17 19.66 -13.20
CA LEU A 145 10.41 18.71 -12.38
C LEU A 145 10.76 18.87 -10.90
N LEU A 146 12.05 18.96 -10.57
CA LEU A 146 12.52 19.10 -9.19
C LEU A 146 12.01 20.40 -8.56
N ARG A 147 12.14 21.53 -9.26
CA ARG A 147 11.63 22.83 -8.79
C ARG A 147 10.12 22.80 -8.55
N LYS A 148 9.34 22.21 -9.46
CA LYS A 148 7.88 22.04 -9.30
C LYS A 148 7.51 21.23 -8.06
N SER A 149 8.34 20.26 -7.69
CA SER A 149 8.10 19.41 -6.52
C SER A 149 8.30 20.13 -5.18
N GLY A 150 9.01 21.26 -5.18
CA GLY A 150 9.40 21.99 -3.97
C GLY A 150 10.37 21.22 -3.06
N ARG A 151 10.95 20.11 -3.53
CA ARG A 151 11.90 19.30 -2.76
C ARG A 151 13.33 19.77 -2.96
N TYR A 152 14.07 19.79 -1.87
CA TYR A 152 15.52 19.90 -1.90
C TYR A 152 16.13 18.50 -1.80
N LEU A 153 16.95 18.12 -2.79
CA LEU A 153 17.68 16.86 -2.77
C LEU A 153 19.13 17.19 -2.45
N GLY A 154 19.59 16.88 -1.24
CA GLY A 154 20.96 17.18 -0.81
C GLY A 154 22.06 16.35 -1.49
N ASN A 155 21.79 15.75 -2.65
CA ASN A 155 22.72 14.90 -3.38
C ASN A 155 22.49 15.02 -4.90
N MET A 156 23.56 15.35 -5.63
CA MET A 156 23.60 15.45 -7.09
C MET A 156 23.12 14.17 -7.81
N VAL A 157 23.39 12.98 -7.26
CA VAL A 157 22.92 11.72 -7.87
C VAL A 157 21.39 11.62 -7.79
N ALA A 158 20.80 12.05 -6.67
CA ALA A 158 19.35 12.05 -6.52
C ALA A 158 18.69 13.06 -7.45
N GLU A 159 19.34 14.19 -7.72
CA GLU A 159 18.90 15.18 -8.70
C GLU A 159 18.91 14.60 -10.12
N LEU A 160 20.00 13.92 -10.52
CA LEU A 160 20.12 13.33 -11.86
C LEU A 160 19.07 12.27 -12.15
N PHE A 161 18.73 11.44 -11.16
CA PHE A 161 17.71 10.39 -11.30
C PHE A 161 16.31 10.82 -10.84
N TYR A 162 16.09 12.11 -10.61
CA TYR A 162 14.82 12.60 -10.09
C TYR A 162 13.65 12.35 -11.06
N SER A 163 13.89 12.38 -12.36
CA SER A 163 12.87 12.10 -13.38
C SER A 163 12.20 10.74 -13.17
N HIS A 164 12.99 9.71 -12.85
CA HIS A 164 12.49 8.35 -12.57
C HIS A 164 11.59 8.35 -11.33
N GLN A 165 12.00 9.08 -10.28
CA GLN A 165 11.21 9.20 -9.07
C GLN A 165 9.90 9.96 -9.32
N ALA A 166 9.96 11.07 -10.05
CA ALA A 166 8.79 11.87 -10.39
C ALA A 166 7.75 11.04 -11.17
N ILE A 167 8.20 10.30 -12.20
CA ILE A 167 7.35 9.38 -12.96
C ILE A 167 6.76 8.32 -12.04
N ARG A 168 7.56 7.69 -11.18
CA ARG A 168 7.07 6.67 -10.24
C ARG A 168 5.99 7.22 -9.30
N GLU A 169 6.20 8.42 -8.76
CA GLU A 169 5.25 9.08 -7.85
C GLU A 169 3.95 9.43 -8.57
N PHE A 170 4.04 9.95 -9.80
CA PHE A 170 2.89 10.23 -10.65
C PHE A 170 2.10 8.95 -10.97
N LEU A 171 2.78 7.90 -11.46
CA LEU A 171 2.17 6.61 -11.77
C LEU A 171 1.49 5.98 -10.55
N LYS A 172 2.12 6.09 -9.37
CA LYS A 172 1.57 5.54 -8.13
C LYS A 172 0.32 6.28 -7.67
N PHE A 173 0.22 7.59 -7.92
CA PHE A 173 -0.91 8.44 -7.50
C PHE A 173 -1.29 8.23 -6.02
N ARG A 174 -0.28 8.09 -5.15
CA ARG A 174 -0.43 7.76 -3.71
C ARG A 174 -1.24 6.49 -3.42
N SER A 175 -1.53 5.65 -4.41
CA SER A 175 -2.29 4.40 -4.24
C SER A 175 -1.46 3.39 -3.46
N HIS A 176 -2.05 2.88 -2.37
CA HIS A 176 -1.52 1.74 -1.63
C HIS A 176 -1.83 0.40 -2.30
N ALA A 177 -2.74 0.37 -3.28
CA ALA A 177 -3.02 -0.83 -4.06
C ALA A 177 -1.93 -1.09 -5.10
N LEU A 178 -1.29 -0.05 -5.63
CA LEU A 178 -0.24 -0.17 -6.66
C LEU A 178 1.15 -0.36 -6.03
N LYS A 179 1.80 -1.48 -6.37
CA LYS A 179 3.16 -1.83 -5.96
C LYS A 179 4.05 -1.83 -7.20
N LEU A 180 4.71 -0.69 -7.41
CA LEU A 180 5.50 -0.42 -8.61
C LEU A 180 6.99 -0.68 -8.36
N THR A 181 7.61 -1.48 -9.23
CA THR A 181 9.05 -1.74 -9.25
C THR A 181 9.60 -1.37 -10.62
N LYS A 182 10.65 -0.53 -10.63
CA LYS A 182 11.36 -0.16 -11.86
C LYS A 182 12.39 -1.25 -12.16
N TYR A 183 12.49 -1.65 -13.41
CA TYR A 183 13.54 -2.54 -13.91
C TYR A 183 14.18 -1.94 -15.15
N GLU A 184 15.40 -2.37 -15.44
CA GLU A 184 16.03 -2.12 -16.74
C GLU A 184 15.36 -2.99 -17.82
N GLN A 185 15.48 -2.57 -19.08
CA GLN A 185 14.73 -3.21 -20.16
C GLN A 185 15.11 -4.68 -20.40
N ASN A 186 16.39 -5.00 -20.27
CA ASN A 186 16.91 -6.38 -20.34
C ASN A 186 16.39 -7.27 -19.20
N GLU A 187 16.22 -6.70 -17.99
CA GLU A 187 15.67 -7.42 -16.85
C GLU A 187 14.17 -7.70 -17.02
N MET A 188 13.44 -6.81 -17.71
CA MET A 188 12.00 -6.96 -17.93
C MET A 188 11.64 -8.28 -18.62
N GLU A 189 12.48 -8.78 -19.52
CA GLU A 189 12.25 -10.05 -20.24
C GLU A 189 12.23 -11.26 -19.29
N GLN A 190 13.07 -11.22 -18.25
CA GLN A 190 13.23 -12.31 -17.27
C GLN A 190 12.12 -12.33 -16.21
N ILE A 191 11.33 -11.26 -16.10
CA ILE A 191 10.26 -11.16 -15.12
C ILE A 191 9.02 -11.89 -15.62
N SER A 192 8.59 -12.90 -14.86
CA SER A 192 7.29 -13.57 -15.05
C SER A 192 6.14 -12.59 -14.84
N GLY A 193 5.19 -12.60 -15.77
CA GLY A 193 4.00 -11.75 -15.74
C GLY A 193 3.42 -11.51 -17.13
N CYS A 194 2.30 -10.82 -17.19
CA CYS A 194 1.66 -10.45 -18.45
C CYS A 194 2.10 -9.04 -18.87
N THR A 195 2.58 -8.87 -20.11
CA THR A 195 2.82 -7.54 -20.67
C THR A 195 1.47 -6.85 -20.93
N ILE A 196 1.23 -5.73 -20.27
CA ILE A 196 -0.02 -4.97 -20.36
C ILE A 196 0.15 -3.64 -21.10
N PHE A 197 1.39 -3.24 -21.36
CA PHE A 197 1.74 -2.09 -22.18
C PHE A 197 3.15 -2.29 -22.76
N SER A 198 3.31 -1.98 -24.03
CA SER A 198 4.61 -1.85 -24.69
C SER A 198 4.55 -0.65 -25.63
N ALA A 199 5.50 0.27 -25.52
CA ALA A 199 5.68 1.32 -26.50
C ALA A 199 6.21 0.69 -27.79
N HIS A 200 5.56 0.96 -28.92
CA HIS A 200 6.15 0.69 -30.23
C HIS A 200 7.20 1.79 -30.46
N THR A 201 8.47 1.40 -30.47
CA THR A 201 9.55 2.21 -31.06
C THR A 201 9.47 2.16 -32.56
#